data_AF-A0A527VAW5-F1
#
_entry.id   AF-A0A527VAW5-F1
#
_cell.length_a   1.000
_cell.length_b   1.000
_cell.length_c   1.000
_cell.angle_alpha   90.00
_cell.angle_beta   90.00
_cell.angle_gamma   90.00
#
_symmetry.space_group_name_H-M   'P 1'
#
loop_
_entity.id
_entity.type
_entity.pdbx_description
1 polymer ?
#
loop_
_entity_poly.entity_id
_entity_poly.type
_entity_poly.pdbx_seq_one_letter_code
_entity_poly.pdbx_strand_id
1 'polypeptide(L)'
;MAMMVRKPSLIEMVVQASLCAFLLLLVLDYLEASKAAACWPPSAAQRCYPWGMTEGPMEGGSWNYANKEIYLRSALVRVGILAIAILSPFAMWGIWTGLIAIAIILAAGFYGAEWMTGFLL
;
A
#
# COMPACT_ATOMS: atom_id res chain seq x y z
N MET A 1 5.54 -34.56 -11.10
CA MET A 1 6.59 -33.66 -10.56
C MET A 1 6.12 -33.20 -9.19
N ALA A 2 6.68 -33.76 -8.11
CA ALA A 2 6.45 -33.20 -6.79
C ALA A 2 7.11 -31.81 -6.75
N MET A 3 6.33 -30.75 -6.54
CA MET A 3 6.88 -29.44 -6.25
C MET A 3 7.63 -29.56 -4.91
N MET A 4 8.96 -29.74 -4.97
CA MET A 4 9.82 -29.54 -3.81
C MET A 4 9.73 -28.06 -3.45
N VAL A 5 8.84 -27.73 -2.51
CA VAL A 5 8.71 -26.38 -1.96
C VAL A 5 10.02 -26.05 -1.27
N ARG A 6 10.78 -25.11 -1.81
CA ARG A 6 12.05 -24.69 -1.22
C ARG A 6 11.80 -24.14 0.17
N LYS A 7 12.62 -24.54 1.14
CA LYS A 7 12.58 -23.94 2.48
C LYS A 7 13.09 -22.49 2.38
N PRO A 8 12.30 -21.49 2.79
CA PRO A 8 12.75 -20.10 2.77
C PRO A 8 13.89 -19.90 3.78
N SER A 9 14.82 -19.03 3.43
CA SER A 9 15.90 -18.62 4.32
C SER A 9 15.37 -17.72 5.45
N LEU A 10 16.13 -17.60 6.53
CA LEU A 10 15.75 -16.71 7.65
C LEU A 10 15.59 -15.25 7.20
N ILE A 11 16.44 -14.79 6.29
CA ILE A 11 16.38 -13.43 5.73
C ILE A 11 15.07 -13.23 4.95
N GLU A 12 14.71 -14.18 4.08
CA GLU A 12 13.45 -14.11 3.34
C GLU A 12 12.24 -14.14 4.27
N MET A 13 12.27 -14.95 5.33
CA MET A 13 11.19 -14.98 6.32
C MET A 13 11.07 -13.63 7.04
N VAL A 14 12.17 -13.00 7.42
CA VAL A 14 12.16 -11.68 8.07
C VAL A 14 11.62 -10.61 7.12
N VAL A 15 12.07 -10.60 5.86
CA VAL A 15 11.58 -9.66 4.83
C VAL A 15 10.10 -9.87 4.52
N GLN A 16 9.65 -11.12 4.37
CA GLN A 16 8.23 -11.40 4.16
C GLN A 16 7.39 -11.03 5.38
N ALA A 17 7.87 -11.31 6.60
CA ALA A 17 7.17 -10.92 7.82
C ALA A 17 7.03 -9.39 7.94
N SER A 18 8.08 -8.63 7.62
CA SER A 18 8.01 -7.17 7.64
C SER A 18 7.09 -6.61 6.55
N LEU A 19 7.13 -7.17 5.34
CA LEU A 19 6.21 -6.79 4.26
C LEU A 19 4.75 -7.13 4.60
N CYS A 20 4.48 -8.28 5.21
CA CYS A 20 3.15 -8.66 5.68
C CYS A 20 2.66 -7.73 6.79
N ALA A 21 3.51 -7.37 7.75
CA ALA A 21 3.16 -6.40 8.78
C ALA A 21 2.83 -5.03 8.17
N PHE A 22 3.63 -4.58 7.20
CA PHE A 22 3.38 -3.33 6.49
C PHE A 22 2.08 -3.36 5.66
N LEU A 23 1.79 -4.49 5.00
CA LEU A 23 0.52 -4.70 4.28
C LEU A 23 -0.67 -4.60 5.24
N LEU A 24 -0.57 -5.20 6.42
CA LEU A 24 -1.62 -5.15 7.42
C LEU A 24 -1.89 -3.72 7.89
N LEU A 25 -0.85 -2.92 8.12
CA LEU A 25 -0.98 -1.50 8.44
C LEU A 25 -1.70 -0.73 7.32
N LEU A 26 -1.34 -0.95 6.06
CA LEU A 26 -1.98 -0.30 4.92
C LEU A 26 -3.46 -0.70 4.76
N VAL A 27 -3.80 -1.97 5.01
CA VAL A 27 -5.19 -2.43 4.97
C VAL A 27 -6.01 -1.81 6.09
N LEU A 28 -5.45 -1.72 7.31
CA LEU A 28 -6.13 -1.06 8.42
C LEU A 28 -6.38 0.42 8.13
N ASP A 29 -5.37 1.13 7.62
CA ASP A 29 -5.50 2.53 7.20
C ASP A 29 -6.56 2.69 6.09
N TYR A 30 -6.54 1.83 5.06
CA TYR A 30 -7.55 1.83 4.01
C TYR A 30 -8.97 1.63 4.56
N LEU A 31 -9.15 0.68 5.47
CA LEU A 31 -10.44 0.40 6.09
C LEU A 31 -10.92 1.58 6.94
N GLU A 32 -10.02 2.23 7.67
CA GLU A 32 -10.34 3.42 8.46
C GLU A 32 -10.73 4.60 7.56
N ALA A 33 -9.93 4.88 6.52
CA ALA A 33 -10.22 5.91 5.53
C ALA A 33 -11.52 5.65 4.76
N SER A 34 -11.84 4.39 4.47
CA SER A 34 -13.08 4.01 3.75
C SER A 34 -14.33 4.36 4.57
N LYS A 35 -14.28 4.15 5.89
CA LYS A 35 -15.37 4.41 6.84
C LYS A 35 -15.47 5.88 7.24
N ALA A 36 -14.39 6.63 7.13
CA ALA A 36 -14.36 8.05 7.48
C ALA A 36 -15.31 8.88 6.58
N ALA A 37 -16.00 9.85 7.15
CA ALA A 37 -16.84 10.76 6.37
C ALA A 37 -15.97 11.72 5.55
N ALA A 38 -16.33 11.96 4.28
CA ALA A 38 -15.81 13.08 3.53
C ALA A 38 -16.50 14.35 4.05
N CYS A 39 -15.73 15.34 4.50
CA CYS A 39 -16.28 16.52 5.15
C CYS A 39 -15.43 17.75 4.86
N TRP A 40 -16.11 18.89 4.66
CA TRP A 40 -15.46 20.19 4.64
C TRP A 40 -16.46 21.30 5.00
N PRO A 41 -16.14 22.19 5.95
CA PRO A 41 -15.03 22.13 6.91
C PRO A 41 -15.24 21.01 7.96
N PRO A 42 -14.17 20.48 8.58
CA PRO A 42 -14.30 19.45 9.60
C PRO A 42 -14.94 20.05 10.87
N SER A 43 -16.14 19.59 11.23
CA SER A 43 -16.70 19.90 12.55
C SER A 43 -16.23 18.87 13.58
N ALA A 44 -16.01 19.28 14.83
CA ALA A 44 -15.60 18.38 15.92
C ALA A 44 -16.61 17.24 16.19
N ALA A 45 -17.85 17.37 15.69
CA ALA A 45 -18.91 16.37 15.81
C ALA A 45 -18.89 15.32 14.67
N GLN A 46 -18.20 15.58 13.57
CA GLN A 46 -18.13 14.68 12.43
C GLN A 46 -16.89 13.78 12.55
N ARG A 47 -17.06 12.47 12.43
CA ARG A 47 -15.98 11.47 12.37
C ARG A 47 -15.24 11.54 11.03
N CYS A 48 -14.64 12.70 10.76
CA CYS A 48 -13.77 12.95 9.63
C CYS A 48 -12.42 12.23 9.83
N TYR A 49 -11.76 11.86 8.74
CA TYR A 49 -10.44 11.22 8.82
C TYR A 49 -9.45 12.18 9.49
N PRO A 50 -8.60 11.72 10.44
CA PRO A 50 -7.99 12.58 11.45
C PRO A 50 -6.89 13.53 10.93
N TRP A 51 -6.41 13.35 9.70
CA TRP A 51 -5.30 14.09 9.10
C TRP A 51 -5.71 15.45 8.46
N GLY A 52 -6.84 16.02 8.90
CA GLY A 52 -7.53 17.15 8.25
C GLY A 52 -6.67 18.37 7.87
N MET A 53 -7.13 19.12 6.85
CA MET A 53 -6.71 20.46 6.33
C MET A 53 -5.21 20.73 6.05
N THR A 54 -4.26 20.17 6.78
CA THR A 54 -2.82 20.42 6.67
C THR A 54 -2.01 19.20 6.25
N GLU A 55 -2.54 17.98 6.45
CA GLU A 55 -1.82 16.71 6.21
C GLU A 55 -2.71 15.68 5.49
N GLY A 56 -3.61 16.14 4.62
CA GLY A 56 -4.29 15.25 3.69
C GLY A 56 -3.26 14.54 2.79
N PRO A 57 -3.57 13.33 2.30
CA PRO A 57 -2.69 12.59 1.38
C PRO A 57 -2.46 13.27 0.02
N MET A 58 -3.08 14.44 -0.19
CA MET A 58 -2.74 15.40 -1.23
C MET A 58 -2.27 16.68 -0.56
N GLU A 59 -1.12 17.20 -1.00
CA GLU A 59 -0.53 18.45 -0.50
C GLU A 59 -1.59 19.56 -0.42
N GLY A 60 -1.85 20.07 0.80
CA GLY A 60 -2.79 21.17 1.04
C GLY A 60 -4.28 20.87 0.82
N GLY A 61 -4.66 19.60 0.64
CA GLY A 61 -6.03 19.19 0.30
C GLY A 61 -6.95 18.97 1.50
N SER A 62 -8.15 19.55 1.47
CA SER A 62 -9.25 19.19 2.37
C SER A 62 -9.66 17.71 2.20
N TRP A 63 -10.15 17.05 3.26
CA TRP A 63 -10.69 15.69 3.19
C TRP A 63 -12.13 15.69 2.60
N ASN A 64 -12.25 16.18 1.36
CA ASN A 64 -13.49 16.20 0.59
C ASN A 64 -13.70 14.88 -0.17
N TYR A 65 -14.84 14.75 -0.85
CA TYR A 65 -15.21 13.51 -1.53
C TYR A 65 -14.20 13.10 -2.61
N ALA A 66 -13.74 14.05 -3.43
CA ALA A 66 -12.80 13.80 -4.52
C ALA A 66 -11.45 13.31 -3.97
N ASN A 67 -10.90 14.00 -2.96
CA ASN A 67 -9.61 13.65 -2.37
C ASN A 67 -9.66 12.31 -1.64
N LYS A 68 -10.78 12.00 -0.96
CA LYS A 68 -11.01 10.68 -0.36
C LYS A 68 -11.02 9.59 -1.43
N GLU A 69 -11.69 9.81 -2.55
CA GLU A 69 -11.75 8.81 -3.62
C GLU A 69 -10.37 8.54 -4.23
N ILE A 70 -9.58 9.58 -4.49
CA ILE A 70 -8.22 9.43 -5.02
C ILE A 70 -7.31 8.71 -4.00
N TYR A 71 -7.46 9.03 -2.71
CA TYR A 71 -6.75 8.30 -1.66
C TYR A 71 -7.10 6.81 -1.65
N LEU A 72 -8.38 6.47 -1.68
CA LEU A 72 -8.80 5.07 -1.65
C LEU A 72 -8.33 4.32 -2.89
N ARG A 73 -8.37 4.94 -4.08
CA ARG A 73 -7.86 4.32 -5.32
C ARG A 73 -6.34 4.10 -5.24
N SER A 74 -5.58 5.12 -4.82
CA SER A 74 -4.12 5.01 -4.71
C SER A 74 -3.69 4.01 -3.62
N ALA A 75 -4.38 3.99 -2.47
CA ALA A 75 -4.15 3.02 -1.41
C ALA A 75 -4.43 1.58 -1.89
N LEU A 76 -5.49 1.36 -2.66
CA LEU A 76 -5.79 0.03 -3.22
C LEU A 76 -4.71 -0.44 -4.20
N VAL A 77 -4.18 0.45 -5.03
CA VAL A 77 -3.04 0.16 -5.92
C VAL A 77 -1.80 -0.22 -5.11
N ARG A 78 -1.47 0.54 -4.06
CA ARG A 78 -0.32 0.24 -3.17
C ARG A 78 -0.47 -1.12 -2.48
N VAL A 79 -1.67 -1.43 -1.97
CA VAL A 79 -1.99 -2.75 -1.39
C VAL A 79 -1.78 -3.86 -2.41
N GLY A 80 -2.24 -3.68 -3.65
CA GLY A 80 -2.06 -4.65 -4.73
C GLY A 80 -0.59 -4.90 -5.08
N ILE A 81 0.21 -3.84 -5.24
CA ILE A 81 1.66 -3.93 -5.50
C ILE A 81 2.36 -4.70 -4.38
N LEU A 82 2.05 -4.37 -3.13
CA LEU A 82 2.68 -4.99 -1.96
C LEU A 82 2.29 -6.47 -1.84
N ALA A 83 1.04 -6.82 -2.12
CA ALA A 83 0.59 -8.21 -2.19
C ALA A 83 1.34 -9.00 -3.27
N ILE A 84 1.53 -8.42 -4.46
CA ILE A 84 2.31 -9.06 -5.54
C ILE A 84 3.78 -9.23 -5.12
N ALA A 85 4.37 -8.23 -4.45
CA ALA A 85 5.73 -8.32 -3.93
C ALA A 85 5.89 -9.43 -2.87
N ILE A 86 4.89 -9.62 -1.99
CA ILE A 86 4.91 -10.71 -1.00
C ILE A 86 4.79 -12.08 -1.67
N LEU A 87 4.01 -12.18 -2.76
CA LEU A 87 3.78 -13.42 -3.49
C LEU A 87 4.93 -13.80 -4.44
N SER A 88 5.70 -12.83 -4.93
CA SER A 88 6.76 -13.07 -5.93
C SER A 88 7.83 -14.10 -5.53
N PRO A 89 8.30 -14.19 -4.27
CA PRO A 89 9.32 -15.16 -3.88
C PRO A 89 8.82 -16.61 -3.98
N PHE A 90 7.50 -16.84 -3.87
CA PHE A 90 6.93 -18.20 -3.99
C PHE A 90 6.96 -18.72 -5.43
N ALA A 91 7.02 -17.83 -6.42
CA ALA A 91 7.15 -18.19 -7.83
C ALA A 91 8.62 -18.36 -8.28
N MET A 92 9.58 -17.94 -7.45
CA MET A 92 10.99 -17.88 -7.80
C MET A 92 11.78 -19.03 -7.18
N TRP A 93 12.71 -19.60 -7.95
CA TRP A 93 13.49 -20.77 -7.52
C TRP A 93 14.72 -20.41 -6.66
N GLY A 94 15.27 -19.19 -6.81
CA GLY A 94 16.50 -18.73 -6.15
C GLY A 94 16.26 -17.67 -5.05
N ILE A 95 17.09 -17.65 -4.00
CA ILE A 95 16.96 -16.68 -2.88
C ILE A 95 17.14 -15.26 -3.43
N TRP A 96 18.23 -15.09 -4.18
CA TRP A 96 18.56 -13.83 -4.83
C TRP A 96 17.51 -13.38 -5.83
N THR A 97 16.94 -14.30 -6.62
CA THR A 97 15.93 -13.95 -7.61
C THR A 97 14.60 -13.55 -6.95
N GLY A 98 14.24 -14.16 -5.81
CA GLY A 98 13.09 -13.74 -5.00
C GLY A 98 13.26 -12.34 -4.41
N LEU A 99 14.43 -12.05 -3.83
CA LEU A 99 14.73 -10.73 -3.26
C LEU A 99 14.83 -9.63 -4.34
N ILE A 100 15.45 -9.93 -5.49
CA ILE A 100 15.51 -9.01 -6.62
C ILE A 100 14.10 -8.74 -7.16
N ALA A 101 13.24 -9.77 -7.27
CA ALA A 101 11.86 -9.58 -7.68
C ALA A 101 11.10 -8.66 -6.73
N ILE A 102 11.21 -8.85 -5.41
CA ILE A 102 10.64 -7.93 -4.41
C ILE A 102 11.14 -6.51 -4.66
N ALA A 103 12.46 -6.32 -4.76
CA ALA A 103 13.05 -5.00 -4.95
C ALA A 103 12.56 -4.32 -6.23
N ILE A 104 12.46 -5.05 -7.34
CA ILE A 104 11.96 -4.53 -8.62
C ILE A 104 10.47 -4.18 -8.53
N ILE A 105 9.64 -5.06 -7.96
CA ILE A 105 8.19 -4.82 -7.83
C ILE A 105 7.93 -3.62 -6.94
N LEU A 106 8.66 -3.48 -5.83
CA LEU A 106 8.54 -2.33 -4.96
C LEU A 106 9.05 -1.06 -5.65
N ALA A 107 10.24 -1.07 -6.25
CA ALA A 107 10.79 0.12 -6.92
C ALA A 107 9.92 0.58 -8.09
N ALA A 108 9.51 -0.34 -8.98
CA ALA A 108 8.63 -0.04 -10.09
C ALA A 108 7.23 0.33 -9.63
N GLY A 109 6.74 -0.29 -8.56
CA GLY A 109 5.43 -0.03 -7.98
C GLY A 109 5.35 1.32 -7.28
N PHE A 110 6.34 1.71 -6.50
CA PHE A 110 6.40 3.04 -5.86
C PHE A 110 6.61 4.14 -6.91
N TYR A 111 7.55 3.96 -7.85
CA TYR A 111 7.74 4.91 -8.94
C TYR A 111 6.49 5.03 -9.81
N GLY A 112 5.88 3.92 -10.20
CA GLY A 112 4.63 3.91 -10.96
C GLY A 112 3.44 4.48 -10.19
N ALA A 113 3.38 4.30 -8.88
CA ALA A 113 2.34 4.88 -8.03
C ALA A 113 2.45 6.40 -7.99
N GLU A 114 3.66 6.98 -7.90
CA GLU A 114 3.87 8.43 -7.96
C GLU A 114 3.38 9.03 -9.29
N TRP A 115 3.72 8.38 -10.41
CA TRP A 115 3.24 8.78 -11.74
C TRP A 115 1.73 8.62 -11.91
N MET A 116 1.13 7.52 -11.41
CA MET A 116 -0.31 7.32 -11.46
C MET A 116 -1.07 8.30 -10.55
N THR A 117 -0.52 8.67 -9.39
CA THR A 117 -1.10 9.74 -8.56
C THR A 117 -0.97 11.10 -9.21
N GLY A 118 0.12 11.38 -9.94
CA GLY A 118 0.28 12.61 -10.72
C GLY A 118 -0.63 12.71 -11.95
N PHE A 119 -1.12 11.59 -12.47
CA PHE A 119 -2.11 11.54 -13.57
C PHE A 119 -3.56 11.62 -13.08
N LEU A 120 -3.79 11.37 -11.79
CA LEU A 120 -5.11 11.45 -11.13
C LEU A 120 -5.37 12.82 -10.47
N LEU A 121 -4.38 13.72 -10.50
CA LEU A 121 -4.46 15.16 -10.20
C LEU A 121 -4.64 15.96 -11.48
#